data_AF-A0A662CJP1-F1
#
_entry.id   AF-A0A662CJP1-F1
#
_cell.length_a   1.000
_cell.length_b   1.000
_cell.length_c   1.000
_cell.angle_alpha   90.00
_cell.angle_beta   90.00
_cell.angle_gamma   90.00
#
_symmetry.space_group_name_H-M   'P 1'
#
loop_
_entity.id
_entity.type
_entity.pdbx_description
1 polymer ?
#
loop_
_entity_poly.entity_id
_entity_poly.type
_entity_poly.pdbx_seq_one_letter_code
_entity_poly.pdbx_strand_id
1 'polypeptide(L)'
;MKRKRLERILAIISLFLVIMAGVLGIRREAKDVNNYLNGIIPEDHRAEALGEERFALYEPDSLTADLYLINASAAGYGGDMVVSVLLDSAGIIRDLKVARHRETPSFLEKT
;
A
#
# COMPACT_ATOMS: atom_id res chain seq x y z
N MET A 1 18.77 8.54 -46.10
CA MET A 1 17.98 9.46 -45.24
C MET A 1 16.82 8.79 -44.46
N LYS A 2 16.15 7.77 -45.02
CA LYS A 2 15.01 7.08 -44.36
C LYS A 2 15.39 6.25 -43.11
N ARG A 3 16.55 5.58 -43.12
CA ARG A 3 17.02 4.72 -42.02
C ARG A 3 17.27 5.48 -40.71
N LYS A 4 17.98 6.63 -40.75
CA LYS A 4 18.20 7.49 -39.57
C LYS A 4 16.90 8.07 -38.99
N ARG A 5 15.90 8.36 -39.84
CA ARG A 5 14.56 8.79 -39.37
C ARG A 5 13.80 7.64 -38.70
N LEU A 6 13.89 6.43 -39.25
CA LEU A 6 13.30 5.23 -38.67
C LEU A 6 13.91 4.88 -37.30
N GLU A 7 15.24 4.90 -37.20
CA GLU A 7 15.97 4.68 -35.94
C GLU A 7 15.56 5.69 -34.87
N ARG A 8 15.41 6.97 -35.25
CA ARG A 8 14.98 8.03 -34.33
C ARG A 8 13.53 7.85 -33.87
N ILE A 9 12.63 7.43 -34.76
CA ILE A 9 11.23 7.14 -34.41
C ILE A 9 11.15 5.94 -33.47
N LEU A 10 11.90 4.87 -33.75
CA LEU A 10 11.95 3.68 -32.88
C LEU A 10 12.48 4.02 -31.49
N ALA A 11 13.51 4.87 -31.38
CA ALA A 11 14.04 5.31 -30.10
C ALA A 11 13.04 6.16 -29.29
N ILE A 12 12.24 6.99 -29.96
CA ILE A 12 11.18 7.77 -29.30
C ILE A 12 10.06 6.85 -28.82
N ILE A 13 9.65 5.89 -29.65
CA ILE A 13 8.61 4.92 -29.29
C ILE A 13 9.06 4.05 -28.11
N SER A 14 10.31 3.58 -28.10
CA SER A 14 10.82 2.77 -26.99
C SER A 14 10.88 3.57 -25.69
N LEU A 15 11.35 4.83 -25.75
CA LEU A 15 11.35 5.72 -24.58
C LEU A 15 9.93 5.95 -24.07
N PHE A 16 8.98 6.18 -24.97
CA PHE A 16 7.58 6.34 -24.62
C PHE A 16 6.99 5.08 -23.97
N LEU A 17 7.31 3.88 -24.49
CA LEU A 17 6.87 2.61 -23.91
C LEU A 17 7.44 2.39 -22.51
N VAL A 18 8.71 2.71 -22.26
CA VAL A 18 9.33 2.60 -20.93
C VAL A 18 8.64 3.53 -19.94
N ILE A 19 8.40 4.79 -20.33
CA ILE A 19 7.68 5.76 -19.49
C ILE A 19 6.26 5.29 -19.21
N MET A 20 5.53 4.84 -20.24
CA MET A 20 4.16 4.35 -20.11
C MET A 20 4.08 3.12 -19.19
N ALA A 21 5.01 2.17 -19.34
CA ALA A 21 5.09 1.00 -18.47
C ALA A 21 5.37 1.39 -17.02
N GLY A 22 6.27 2.35 -16.78
CA GLY A 22 6.54 2.89 -15.45
C GLY A 22 5.31 3.53 -14.80
N VAL A 23 4.57 4.36 -15.55
CA VAL A 23 3.34 4.99 -15.05
C VAL A 23 2.26 3.95 -14.74
N LEU A 24 2.09 2.95 -15.60
CA LEU A 24 1.13 1.86 -15.38
C LEU A 24 1.52 1.00 -14.17
N GLY A 25 2.82 0.75 -13.97
CA GLY A 25 3.34 0.01 -12.82
C GLY A 25 3.04 0.71 -11.49
N ILE A 26 3.38 2.00 -11.39
CA ILE A 26 3.12 2.81 -10.19
C ILE A 26 1.61 2.83 -9.86
N ARG A 27 0.74 2.94 -10.87
CA ARG A 27 -0.72 2.94 -10.67
C ARG A 27 -1.26 1.59 -10.17
N ARG A 28 -0.64 0.47 -10.56
CA ARG A 28 -1.02 -0.86 -10.05
C ARG A 28 -0.62 -1.02 -8.59
N GLU A 29 0.61 -0.64 -8.24
CA GLU A 29 1.10 -0.68 -6.86
C GLU A 29 0.22 0.14 -5.91
N ALA A 30 -0.21 1.34 -6.33
CA ALA A 30 -1.10 2.18 -5.53
C ALA A 30 -2.50 1.55 -5.31
N LYS A 31 -3.03 0.82 -6.29
CA LYS A 31 -4.32 0.13 -6.15
C LYS A 31 -4.25 -1.05 -5.20
N ASP A 32 -3.15 -1.80 -5.24
CA ASP A 32 -2.97 -2.96 -4.38
C ASP A 32 -2.89 -2.52 -2.91
N VAL A 33 -2.11 -1.48 -2.59
CA VAL A 33 -2.02 -0.92 -1.22
C VAL A 33 -3.39 -0.48 -0.68
N ASN A 34 -4.18 0.22 -1.50
CA ASN A 34 -5.49 0.71 -1.08
C ASN A 34 -6.47 -0.44 -0.78
N ASN A 35 -6.40 -1.54 -1.55
CA ASN A 35 -7.20 -2.74 -1.30
C ASN A 35 -6.84 -3.44 0.03
N TYR A 36 -5.59 -3.37 0.47
CA TYR A 36 -5.21 -3.99 1.74
C TYR A 36 -5.65 -3.17 2.94
N LEU A 37 -5.55 -1.83 2.86
CA LEU A 37 -5.94 -0.91 3.94
C LEU A 37 -7.46 -0.83 4.13
N ASN A 38 -8.25 -0.91 3.05
CA ASN A 38 -9.72 -0.85 3.11
C ASN A 38 -10.39 -2.00 3.89
N GLY A 39 -9.65 -3.03 4.29
CA GLY A 39 -10.20 -4.17 5.03
C GLY A 39 -9.84 -4.23 6.52
N ILE A 40 -9.00 -3.33 7.02
CA ILE A 40 -8.57 -3.33 8.44
C ILE A 40 -9.22 -2.21 9.25
N ILE A 41 -9.58 -1.09 8.61
CA ILE A 41 -10.32 0.00 9.24
C ILE A 41 -11.82 -0.32 9.11
N PRO A 42 -12.60 -0.34 10.20
CA PRO A 42 -14.05 -0.49 10.10
C PRO A 42 -14.67 0.69 9.33
N GLU A 43 -15.63 0.41 8.44
CA GLU A 43 -16.19 1.41 7.50
C GLU A 43 -16.87 2.61 8.17
N ASP A 44 -17.35 2.44 9.40
CA ASP A 44 -18.05 3.45 10.18
C ASP A 44 -17.12 4.32 11.05
N HIS A 45 -15.83 4.00 11.13
CA HIS A 45 -14.92 4.74 11.99
C HIS A 45 -14.32 5.96 11.28
N ARG A 46 -14.32 7.10 11.98
CA ARG A 46 -13.59 8.29 11.56
C ARG A 46 -12.12 8.10 11.90
N ALA A 47 -11.23 8.29 10.93
CA ALA A 47 -9.79 8.22 11.14
C ALA A 47 -9.16 9.61 11.29
N GLU A 48 -8.28 9.75 12.27
CA GLU A 48 -7.44 10.94 12.50
C GLU A 48 -5.97 10.53 12.53
N ALA A 49 -5.11 11.26 11.81
CA ALA A 49 -3.68 10.98 11.79
C ALA A 49 -3.00 11.49 13.08
N LEU A 50 -2.31 10.60 13.79
CA LEU A 50 -1.46 10.92 14.93
C LEU A 50 0.02 11.08 14.53
N GLY A 51 0.35 10.82 13.25
CA GLY A 51 1.67 10.87 12.65
C GLY A 51 1.64 10.31 11.22
N GLU A 52 2.80 10.06 10.61
CA GLU A 52 2.85 9.54 9.23
C GLU A 52 2.30 8.10 9.12
N GLU A 53 2.45 7.30 10.16
CA GLU A 53 2.13 5.86 10.14
C GLU A 53 1.13 5.42 11.23
N ARG A 54 0.53 6.37 11.96
CA ARG A 54 -0.36 6.07 13.09
C ARG A 54 -1.66 6.85 12.97
N PHE A 55 -2.76 6.15 13.21
CA PHE A 55 -4.10 6.73 13.13
C PHE A 55 -4.90 6.36 14.38
N ALA A 56 -5.60 7.34 14.94
CA ALA A 56 -6.69 7.13 15.89
C ALA A 56 -7.98 6.90 15.09
N LEU A 57 -8.75 5.90 15.49
CA LEU A 57 -10.04 5.60 14.91
C LEU A 57 -11.11 5.83 15.99
N TYR A 58 -12.19 6.49 15.58
CA TYR A 58 -13.29 6.86 16.45
C TYR A 58 -14.59 6.32 15.88
N GLU A 59 -15.43 5.73 16.70
CA GLU A 59 -16.85 5.62 16.39
C GLU A 59 -17.45 7.00 16.03
N PRO A 60 -18.48 7.06 15.15
CA PRO A 60 -19.01 8.32 14.59
C PRO A 60 -19.28 9.43 15.62
N ASP A 61 -19.87 9.05 16.76
CA ASP A 61 -20.33 9.96 17.81
C ASP A 61 -19.40 10.00 19.04
N SER A 62 -18.25 9.31 18.98
CA SER A 62 -17.29 9.27 20.09
C SER A 62 -16.28 10.42 20.02
N LEU A 63 -15.93 10.95 21.18
CA LEU A 63 -14.82 11.90 21.37
C LEU A 63 -13.51 11.21 21.75
N THR A 64 -13.56 9.90 22.05
CA THR A 64 -12.41 9.10 22.45
C THR A 64 -12.18 8.00 21.43
N ALA A 65 -10.94 7.87 20.98
CA ALA A 65 -10.55 6.79 20.09
C ALA A 65 -10.66 5.45 20.82
N ASP A 66 -11.36 4.50 20.22
CA ASP A 66 -11.54 3.14 20.72
C ASP A 66 -10.57 2.17 20.03
N LEU A 67 -10.11 2.53 18.82
CA LEU A 67 -9.15 1.77 18.03
C LEU A 67 -7.97 2.65 17.57
N TYR A 68 -6.83 2.01 17.34
CA TYR A 68 -5.61 2.62 16.82
C TYR A 68 -5.04 1.76 15.70
N LEU A 69 -4.73 2.38 14.57
CA LEU A 69 -4.06 1.73 13.45
C LEU A 69 -2.59 2.15 13.44
N ILE A 70 -1.69 1.18 13.37
CA ILE A 70 -0.25 1.41 13.25
C ILE A 70 0.24 0.69 12.00
N ASN A 71 0.84 1.44 11.08
CA ASN A 71 1.62 0.88 9.99
C ASN A 71 3.07 0.75 10.45
N ALA A 72 3.66 -0.42 10.24
CA ALA A 72 5.06 -0.68 10.54
C ALA A 72 5.74 -1.25 9.31
N SER A 73 6.94 -0.77 9.01
CA SER A 73 7.76 -1.29 7.91
C SER A 73 8.99 -2.03 8.40
N ALA A 74 9.30 -3.16 7.76
CA ALA A 74 10.49 -3.95 8.01
C ALA A 74 11.04 -4.54 6.70
N ALA A 75 12.35 -4.78 6.65
CA ALA A 75 12.99 -5.40 5.49
C ALA A 75 12.60 -6.88 5.38
N GLY A 76 12.09 -7.27 4.21
CA GLY A 76 11.85 -8.66 3.81
C GLY A 76 12.86 -9.13 2.75
N TYR A 77 12.70 -10.36 2.26
CA TYR A 77 13.53 -10.93 1.19
C TYR A 77 13.22 -10.28 -0.17
N GLY A 78 11.95 -9.98 -0.43
CA GLY A 78 11.50 -9.29 -1.65
C GLY A 78 11.68 -7.76 -1.60
N GLY A 79 12.19 -7.22 -0.49
CA GLY A 79 12.25 -5.79 -0.18
C GLY A 79 11.36 -5.43 1.02
N ASP A 80 11.13 -4.15 1.24
CA ASP A 80 10.38 -3.69 2.41
C ASP A 80 8.94 -4.20 2.41
N MET A 81 8.53 -4.73 3.56
CA MET A 81 7.18 -5.12 3.87
C MET A 81 6.57 -4.10 4.81
N VAL A 82 5.28 -3.79 4.60
CA VAL A 82 4.47 -2.95 5.48
C VAL A 82 3.34 -3.79 6.04
N VAL A 83 3.21 -3.77 7.35
CA VAL A 83 2.15 -4.44 8.10
C VAL A 83 1.32 -3.37 8.80
N SER A 84 0.00 -3.48 8.67
CA SER A 84 -0.96 -2.67 9.40
C SER A 84 -1.49 -3.48 10.58
N VAL A 85 -1.42 -2.90 11.76
CA VAL A 85 -1.86 -3.52 13.01
C VAL A 85 -2.96 -2.66 13.62
N LEU A 86 -4.11 -3.29 13.86
CA LEU A 86 -5.25 -2.67 14.53
C LEU A 86 -5.20 -3.05 16.01
N LEU A 87 -5.19 -2.05 16.87
CA LEU A 87 -5.13 -2.16 18.31
C LEU A 87 -6.39 -1.54 18.91
N ASP A 88 -6.87 -2.06 20.03
CA ASP A 88 -7.85 -1.34 20.85
C ASP A 88 -7.19 -0.37 21.83
N SER A 89 -8.02 0.37 22.56
CA SER A 89 -7.60 1.29 23.62
C SER A 89 -6.86 0.64 24.80
N ALA A 90 -6.96 -0.68 24.96
CA ALA A 90 -6.19 -1.45 25.94
C ALA A 90 -4.85 -1.97 25.40
N GLY A 91 -4.55 -1.72 24.12
CA GLY A 91 -3.34 -2.19 23.44
C GLY A 91 -3.42 -3.65 22.96
N ILE A 92 -4.61 -4.23 22.93
CA ILE A 92 -4.82 -5.59 22.41
C ILE A 92 -4.91 -5.53 20.88
N ILE A 93 -4.13 -6.38 20.21
CA ILE A 93 -4.21 -6.54 18.75
C ILE A 93 -5.55 -7.17 18.39
N ARG A 94 -6.37 -6.41 17.66
CA ARG A 94 -7.68 -6.86 17.15
C ARG A 94 -7.57 -7.48 15.77
N ASP A 95 -6.70 -6.93 14.94
CA ASP A 95 -6.43 -7.47 13.61
C ASP A 95 -5.03 -7.09 13.13
N LEU A 96 -4.52 -7.84 12.14
CA LEU A 96 -3.23 -7.61 11.51
C LEU A 96 -3.29 -8.01 10.04
N LYS A 97 -2.81 -7.12 9.17
CA LYS A 97 -2.80 -7.37 7.73
C LYS A 97 -1.51 -6.87 7.10
N VAL A 98 -0.98 -7.65 6.15
CA VAL A 98 0.12 -7.18 5.31
C VAL A 98 -0.45 -6.20 4.29
N ALA A 99 -0.04 -4.93 4.39
CA ALA A 99 -0.55 -3.84 3.56
C ALA A 99 0.21 -3.70 2.24
N ARG A 100 1.50 -4.02 2.24
CA ARG A 100 2.36 -3.97 1.05
C ARG A 100 3.53 -4.93 1.22
N HIS A 101 3.82 -5.73 0.20
CA HIS A 101 5.02 -6.56 0.15
C HIS A 101 5.36 -6.91 -1.31
N ARG A 102 6.59 -7.39 -1.52
CA ARG A 102 7.02 -8.00 -2.79
C ARG A 102 7.53 -9.44 -2.60
N GLU A 103 7.15 -10.05 -1.48
CA GLU A 103 7.44 -11.44 -1.20
C GLU A 103 6.80 -12.40 -2.20
N THR A 104 7.36 -13.61 -2.26
CA THR A 104 6.81 -14.67 -3.12
C THR A 104 5.42 -15.08 -2.61
N PRO A 105 4.35 -15.02 -3.44
CA PRO A 105 2.96 -15.17 -2.97
C PRO A 105 2.69 -16.46 -2.19
N SER A 106 3.30 -17.58 -2.59
CA SER A 106 3.12 -18.89 -1.96
C SER A 106 3.51 -18.94 -0.48
N PHE A 107 4.32 -17.98 0.00
CA PHE A 107 4.73 -17.92 1.41
C PHE A 107 3.74 -17.15 2.30
N LEU A 108 2.79 -16.42 1.71
CA LEU A 108 1.79 -15.62 2.44
C LEU A 108 0.38 -16.17 2.31
N GLU A 109 0.15 -17.13 1.41
CA GLU A 109 -1.10 -17.87 1.35
C GLU A 109 -1.23 -18.78 2.59
N LYS A 110 -2.30 -18.59 3.35
CA LYS A 110 -2.63 -19.44 4.50
C LYS A 110 -3.11 -20.79 3.97
N THR A 111 -2.36 -21.86 4.24
CA THR A 111 -2.78 -23.25 3.97
C THR A 111 -3.98 -23.63 4.82
#